data_AF-A0A9D9QZS1-F1
#
_entry.id   AF-A0A9D9QZS1-F1
#
_cell.length_a   1.000
_cell.length_b   1.000
_cell.length_c   1.000
_cell.angle_alpha   90.00
_cell.angle_beta   90.00
_cell.angle_gamma   90.00
#
_symmetry.space_group_name_H-M   'P 1'
#
loop_
_entity.id
_entity.type
_entity.pdbx_description
1 polymer ?
#
loop_
_entity_poly.entity_id
_entity_poly.type
_entity_poly.pdbx_seq_one_letter_code
_entity_poly.pdbx_strand_id
1 'polypeptide(L)'
;MFDWVYKNKIMEINRNSAIEAVIVLNYPIADFVAGTIVFIDYRARYKSKELSDIQLSAVERMCFSHLALSLFKLLEFWERYHQLLPERHHADLKELNKKIRKKGVENFRNKVSGHILDKKSQEPLKPAEITNLLEGLIGEHADTFLNWINNPSANTYPNTVVSIVETIRDSIARQYVITPDEIINSE
;
A
#
# COMPACT_ATOMS: atom_id res chain seq x y z
N MET A 1 -8.15 -26.21 34.46
CA MET A 1 -7.67 -24.85 34.82
C MET A 1 -6.53 -24.39 33.91
N PHE A 2 -5.52 -25.23 33.65
CA PHE A 2 -4.42 -24.95 32.69
C PHE A 2 -4.90 -24.66 31.24
N ASP A 3 -5.80 -25.47 30.69
CA ASP A 3 -6.34 -25.28 29.33
C ASP A 3 -7.14 -23.99 29.14
N TRP A 4 -7.80 -23.50 30.19
CA TRP A 4 -8.60 -22.27 30.13
C TRP A 4 -7.72 -21.02 30.15
N VAL A 5 -6.71 -20.99 31.03
CA VAL A 5 -5.72 -19.89 31.09
C VAL A 5 -4.91 -19.83 29.79
N TYR A 6 -4.50 -20.98 29.25
CA TYR A 6 -3.76 -21.05 27.99
C TYR A 6 -4.60 -20.58 26.79
N LYS A 7 -5.87 -21.01 26.69
CA LYS A 7 -6.79 -20.53 25.65
C LYS A 7 -7.03 -19.03 25.74
N ASN A 8 -7.26 -18.49 26.95
CA ASN A 8 -7.45 -17.05 27.12
C ASN A 8 -6.21 -16.26 26.71
N LYS A 9 -5.02 -16.71 27.09
CA LYS A 9 -3.76 -16.06 26.71
C LYS A 9 -3.52 -16.09 25.20
N ILE A 10 -3.84 -17.19 24.52
CA ILE A 10 -3.77 -17.26 23.05
C ILE A 10 -4.78 -16.32 22.39
N MET A 11 -6.02 -16.28 22.90
CA MET A 11 -7.05 -15.37 22.38
C MET A 11 -6.66 -13.90 22.56
N GLU A 12 -6.06 -13.56 23.70
CA GLU A 12 -5.57 -12.20 24.00
C GLU A 12 -4.41 -11.80 23.08
N ILE A 13 -3.42 -12.69 22.87
CA ILE A 13 -2.32 -12.47 21.91
C ILE A 13 -2.88 -12.24 20.50
N ASN A 14 -3.85 -13.06 20.07
CA ASN A 14 -4.46 -12.97 18.76
C ASN A 14 -5.25 -11.64 18.59
N ARG A 15 -5.90 -11.15 19.66
CA ARG A 15 -6.60 -9.86 19.65
C ARG A 15 -5.63 -8.68 19.54
N ASN A 16 -4.55 -8.65 20.32
CA ASN A 16 -3.59 -7.55 20.25
C ASN A 16 -2.94 -7.47 18.86
N SER A 17 -2.58 -8.62 18.27
CA SER A 17 -2.11 -8.65 16.88
C SER A 17 -3.17 -8.20 15.87
N ALA A 18 -4.46 -8.42 16.13
CA ALA A 18 -5.54 -7.91 15.30
C ALA A 18 -5.69 -6.38 15.41
N ILE A 19 -5.50 -5.81 16.59
CA ILE A 19 -5.46 -4.35 16.79
C ILE A 19 -4.28 -3.74 16.01
N GLU A 20 -3.07 -4.30 16.18
CA GLU A 20 -1.90 -3.91 15.40
C GLU A 20 -2.16 -4.00 13.89
N ALA A 21 -2.77 -5.09 13.42
CA ALA A 21 -3.10 -5.26 12.01
C ALA A 21 -4.04 -4.16 11.49
N VAL A 22 -5.07 -3.80 12.25
CA VAL A 22 -6.01 -2.72 11.89
C VAL A 22 -5.31 -1.37 11.85
N ILE A 23 -4.45 -1.06 12.83
CA ILE A 23 -3.64 0.16 12.87
C ILE A 23 -2.73 0.23 11.65
N VAL A 24 -2.01 -0.85 11.36
CA VAL A 24 -1.09 -0.94 10.22
C VAL A 24 -1.82 -0.68 8.91
N LEU A 25 -3.04 -1.18 8.73
CA LEU A 25 -3.81 -0.98 7.49
C LEU A 25 -4.32 0.46 7.32
N ASN A 26 -4.45 1.27 8.38
CA ASN A 26 -4.84 2.67 8.25
C ASN A 26 -3.80 3.50 7.49
N TYR A 27 -2.50 3.23 7.68
CA TYR A 27 -1.46 4.02 7.02
C TYR A 27 -1.48 3.84 5.48
N PRO A 28 -1.45 2.62 4.92
CA PRO A 28 -1.55 2.42 3.47
C PRO A 28 -2.82 3.03 2.87
N ILE A 29 -3.97 2.97 3.55
CA ILE A 29 -5.22 3.60 3.04
C ILE A 29 -5.00 5.11 2.84
N ALA A 30 -4.52 5.80 3.87
CA ALA A 30 -4.23 7.23 3.79
C ALA A 30 -3.16 7.53 2.73
N ASP A 31 -2.10 6.73 2.67
CA ASP A 31 -1.00 6.89 1.72
C ASP A 31 -1.46 6.71 0.26
N PHE A 32 -2.30 5.71 -0.02
CA PHE A 32 -2.84 5.46 -1.35
C PHE A 32 -3.76 6.60 -1.80
N VAL A 33 -4.65 7.05 -0.91
CA VAL A 33 -5.54 8.18 -1.20
C VAL A 33 -4.76 9.46 -1.43
N ALA A 34 -3.83 9.80 -0.54
CA ALA A 34 -3.02 11.02 -0.66
C ALA A 34 -2.13 10.98 -1.91
N GLY A 35 -1.39 9.87 -2.12
CA GLY A 35 -0.47 9.73 -3.25
C GLY A 35 -1.16 9.84 -4.60
N THR A 36 -2.37 9.29 -4.72
CA THR A 36 -3.17 9.40 -5.96
C THR A 36 -3.77 10.79 -6.16
N ILE A 37 -4.42 11.36 -5.13
CA ILE A 37 -5.08 12.68 -5.24
C ILE A 37 -4.06 13.78 -5.50
N VAL A 38 -2.93 13.79 -4.80
CA VAL A 38 -1.88 14.79 -4.99
C VAL A 38 -1.35 14.76 -6.42
N PHE A 39 -1.08 13.58 -6.98
CA PHE A 39 -0.58 13.52 -8.35
C PHE A 39 -1.64 13.95 -9.38
N ILE A 40 -2.92 13.60 -9.17
CA ILE A 40 -4.02 14.04 -10.03
C ILE A 40 -4.13 15.57 -10.04
N ASP A 41 -4.06 16.21 -8.87
CA ASP A 41 -4.09 17.68 -8.72
C ASP A 41 -2.92 18.35 -9.44
N TYR A 42 -1.69 17.88 -9.18
CA TYR A 42 -0.50 18.45 -9.82
C TYR A 42 -0.49 18.25 -11.33
N ARG A 43 -1.02 17.13 -11.82
CA ARG A 43 -1.17 16.92 -13.26
C ARG A 43 -2.21 17.88 -13.88
N ALA A 44 -3.27 18.23 -13.15
CA ALA A 44 -4.23 19.25 -13.60
C ALA A 44 -3.56 20.64 -13.69
N ARG A 45 -2.76 21.01 -12.68
CA ARG A 45 -1.97 22.25 -12.64
C ARG A 45 -0.90 22.32 -13.73
N TYR A 46 -0.30 21.18 -14.07
CA TYR A 46 0.59 21.09 -15.23
C TYR A 46 -0.17 21.35 -16.55
N LYS A 47 -1.36 20.77 -16.71
CA LYS A 47 -2.21 21.02 -17.90
C LYS A 47 -2.65 22.49 -18.02
N SER A 48 -2.83 23.19 -16.90
CA SER A 48 -3.10 24.64 -16.87
C SER A 48 -1.83 25.51 -17.05
N LYS A 49 -0.66 24.89 -17.27
CA LYS A 49 0.65 25.54 -17.45
C LYS A 49 1.16 26.29 -16.21
N GLU A 50 0.67 25.94 -15.01
CA GLU A 50 1.18 26.47 -13.74
C GLU A 50 2.47 25.79 -13.28
N LEU A 51 2.79 24.62 -13.85
CA LEU A 51 3.97 23.83 -13.52
C LEU A 51 4.81 23.56 -14.77
N SER A 52 6.12 23.54 -14.58
CA SER A 52 7.08 23.06 -15.57
C SER A 52 7.18 21.53 -15.59
N ASP A 53 7.77 20.98 -16.66
CA ASP A 53 8.06 19.54 -16.79
C ASP A 53 8.91 19.02 -15.62
N ILE A 54 9.89 19.81 -15.17
CA ILE A 54 10.79 19.45 -14.08
C ILE A 54 10.00 19.32 -12.76
N GLN A 55 9.08 20.24 -12.51
CA GLN A 55 8.23 20.21 -11.31
C GLN A 55 7.28 19.01 -11.35
N LEU A 56 6.64 18.74 -12.50
CA LEU A 56 5.77 17.57 -12.63
C LEU A 56 6.55 16.28 -12.44
N SER A 57 7.73 16.13 -13.06
CA SER A 57 8.57 14.94 -12.92
C SER A 57 9.07 14.72 -11.49
N ALA A 58 9.36 15.80 -10.74
CA ALA A 58 9.71 15.69 -9.33
C ALA A 58 8.54 15.17 -8.49
N VAL A 59 7.33 15.71 -8.72
CA VAL A 59 6.09 15.28 -8.03
C VAL A 59 5.72 13.85 -8.41
N GLU A 60 5.87 13.49 -9.67
CA GLU A 60 5.68 12.12 -10.17
C GLU A 60 6.52 11.12 -9.37
N ARG A 61 7.83 11.35 -9.30
CA ARG A 61 8.73 10.46 -8.54
C ARG A 61 8.38 10.41 -7.06
N MET A 62 8.00 11.54 -6.47
CA MET A 62 7.58 11.61 -5.07
C MET A 62 6.32 10.75 -4.82
N CYS A 63 5.25 10.99 -5.58
CA CYS A 63 3.99 10.28 -5.43
C CYS A 63 4.15 8.79 -5.72
N PHE A 64 4.82 8.41 -6.81
CA PHE A 64 4.97 6.98 -7.16
C PHE A 64 5.96 6.24 -6.25
N SER A 65 6.97 6.91 -5.69
CA SER A 65 7.79 6.30 -4.63
C SER A 65 6.98 6.05 -3.36
N HIS A 66 6.14 7.00 -2.97
CA HIS A 66 5.23 6.84 -1.83
C HIS A 66 4.27 5.68 -2.04
N LEU A 67 3.60 5.64 -3.20
CA LEU A 67 2.69 4.55 -3.56
C LEU A 67 3.40 3.19 -3.62
N ALA A 68 4.61 3.12 -4.19
CA ALA A 68 5.40 1.88 -4.22
C ALA A 68 5.75 1.40 -2.80
N LEU A 69 6.13 2.32 -1.91
CA LEU A 69 6.44 1.97 -0.52
C LEU A 69 5.20 1.42 0.19
N SER A 70 4.03 2.05 0.04
CA SER A 70 2.80 1.58 0.69
C SER A 70 2.29 0.26 0.10
N LEU A 71 2.48 0.03 -1.21
CA LEU A 71 2.21 -1.29 -1.82
C LEU A 71 3.15 -2.37 -1.29
N PHE A 72 4.43 -2.04 -1.06
CA PHE A 72 5.38 -2.98 -0.47
C PHE A 72 4.98 -3.35 0.97
N LYS A 73 4.53 -2.36 1.77
CA LYS A 73 4.00 -2.61 3.12
C LYS A 73 2.80 -3.57 3.13
N LEU A 74 1.99 -3.65 2.06
CA LEU A 74 0.93 -4.65 1.95
C LEU A 74 1.47 -6.08 1.80
N LEU A 75 2.63 -6.24 1.15
CA LEU A 75 3.31 -7.55 1.07
C LEU A 75 3.81 -7.96 2.46
N GLU A 76 4.43 -7.03 3.20
CA GLU A 76 4.89 -7.24 4.58
C GLU A 76 3.70 -7.53 5.52
N PHE A 77 2.59 -6.81 5.35
CA PHE A 77 1.35 -7.03 6.09
C PHE A 77 0.84 -8.46 5.88
N TRP A 78 0.82 -8.95 4.64
CA TRP A 78 0.43 -10.33 4.36
C TRP A 78 1.34 -11.34 5.06
N GLU A 79 2.66 -11.17 4.95
CA GLU A 79 3.63 -12.07 5.58
C GLU A 79 3.42 -12.17 7.10
N ARG A 80 3.04 -11.06 7.75
CA ARG A 80 2.87 -11.00 9.21
C ARG A 80 1.46 -11.32 9.71
N TYR A 81 0.41 -10.89 9.01
CA TYR A 81 -0.96 -10.84 9.54
C TYR A 81 -1.98 -11.68 8.75
N HIS A 82 -1.60 -12.38 7.67
CA HIS A 82 -2.57 -13.13 6.84
C HIS A 82 -3.45 -14.12 7.63
N GLN A 83 -2.94 -14.69 8.73
CA GLN A 83 -3.69 -15.63 9.58
C GLN A 83 -4.85 -14.99 10.34
N LEU A 84 -4.85 -13.66 10.50
CA LEU A 84 -5.90 -12.91 11.18
C LEU A 84 -7.08 -12.58 10.25
N LEU A 85 -6.92 -12.78 8.94
CA LEU A 85 -7.94 -12.42 7.97
C LEU A 85 -9.10 -13.42 7.98
N PRO A 86 -10.35 -12.92 7.89
CA PRO A 86 -11.48 -13.78 7.56
C PRO A 86 -11.22 -14.49 6.22
N GLU A 87 -11.48 -15.80 6.17
CA GLU A 87 -11.20 -16.69 5.02
C GLU A 87 -11.66 -16.10 3.68
N ARG A 88 -12.83 -15.46 3.67
CA ARG A 88 -13.43 -14.85 2.47
C ARG A 88 -12.57 -13.79 1.78
N HIS A 89 -11.60 -13.19 2.48
CA HIS A 89 -10.73 -12.14 1.94
C HIS A 89 -9.33 -12.64 1.53
N HIS A 90 -8.98 -13.90 1.84
CA HIS A 90 -7.66 -14.44 1.53
C HIS A 90 -7.36 -14.44 0.05
N ALA A 91 -8.32 -14.88 -0.77
CA ALA A 91 -8.17 -14.94 -2.22
C ALA A 91 -7.90 -13.55 -2.82
N ASP A 92 -8.65 -12.54 -2.36
CA ASP A 92 -8.56 -11.18 -2.88
C ASP A 92 -7.22 -10.51 -2.53
N LEU A 93 -6.75 -10.63 -1.27
CA LEU A 93 -5.44 -10.09 -0.88
C LEU A 93 -4.28 -10.84 -1.53
N LYS A 94 -4.41 -12.17 -1.68
CA LYS A 94 -3.39 -12.98 -2.37
C LYS A 94 -3.25 -12.60 -3.84
N GLU A 95 -4.37 -12.39 -4.53
CA GLU A 95 -4.36 -11.94 -5.92
C GLU A 95 -3.84 -10.50 -6.05
N LEU A 96 -4.21 -9.61 -5.12
CA LEU A 96 -3.62 -8.28 -5.04
C LEU A 96 -2.09 -8.34 -4.90
N ASN A 97 -1.59 -9.13 -3.96
CA ASN A 97 -0.14 -9.28 -3.74
C ASN A 97 0.59 -9.83 -4.95
N LYS A 98 -0.04 -10.76 -5.70
CA LYS A 98 0.51 -11.26 -6.96
C LYS A 98 0.63 -10.13 -8.00
N LYS A 99 -0.38 -9.27 -8.12
CA LYS A 99 -0.34 -8.09 -9.01
C LYS A 99 0.75 -7.09 -8.58
N ILE A 100 0.86 -6.81 -7.28
CA ILE A 100 1.92 -5.95 -6.70
C ILE A 100 3.32 -6.47 -7.06
N ARG A 101 3.56 -7.78 -6.85
CA ARG A 101 4.85 -8.41 -7.19
C ARG A 101 5.14 -8.36 -8.68
N LYS A 102 4.14 -8.63 -9.53
CA LYS A 102 4.27 -8.55 -11.00
C LYS A 102 4.66 -7.15 -11.49
N LYS A 103 4.22 -6.09 -10.79
CA LYS A 103 4.59 -4.69 -11.08
C LYS A 103 6.00 -4.31 -10.61
N GLY A 104 6.76 -5.23 -10.02
CA GLY A 104 8.15 -4.97 -9.63
C GLY A 104 8.30 -3.94 -8.49
N VAL A 105 7.27 -3.78 -7.65
CA VAL A 105 7.23 -2.81 -6.54
C VAL A 105 8.46 -2.90 -5.63
N GLU A 106 8.89 -4.11 -5.28
CA GLU A 106 10.08 -4.34 -4.47
C GLU A 106 11.35 -3.82 -5.15
N ASN A 107 11.50 -4.08 -6.45
CA ASN A 107 12.66 -3.64 -7.22
C ASN A 107 12.69 -2.12 -7.34
N PHE A 108 11.53 -1.49 -7.61
CA PHE A 108 11.41 -0.03 -7.64
C PHE A 108 11.79 0.57 -6.29
N ARG A 109 11.19 0.10 -5.19
CA ARG A 109 11.48 0.60 -3.82
C ARG A 109 12.96 0.47 -3.48
N ASN A 110 13.57 -0.68 -3.77
CA ASN A 110 14.95 -0.94 -3.40
C ASN A 110 15.95 -0.10 -4.20
N LYS A 111 15.71 0.05 -5.50
CA LYS A 111 16.67 0.71 -6.39
C LYS A 111 16.48 2.21 -6.51
N VAL A 112 15.23 2.69 -6.51
CA VAL A 112 14.91 4.11 -6.73
C VAL A 112 14.78 4.87 -5.41
N SER A 113 14.09 4.30 -4.43
CA SER A 113 13.75 5.01 -3.19
C SER A 113 14.69 4.71 -2.02
N GLY A 114 15.35 3.55 -2.02
CA GLY A 114 16.08 3.05 -0.85
C GLY A 114 17.59 3.34 -0.83
N HIS A 115 18.23 3.49 -1.99
CA HIS A 115 19.68 3.55 -2.09
C HIS A 115 20.15 4.57 -3.13
N ILE A 116 21.22 5.30 -2.82
CA ILE A 116 21.88 6.23 -3.77
C ILE A 116 22.61 5.44 -4.87
N LEU A 117 23.20 4.30 -4.51
CA LEU A 117 23.90 3.40 -5.43
C LEU A 117 23.11 2.10 -5.56
N ASP A 118 22.97 1.60 -6.78
CA ASP A 118 22.44 0.25 -6.99
C ASP A 118 23.41 -0.77 -6.39
N LYS A 119 22.90 -1.69 -5.56
CA LYS A 119 23.74 -2.64 -4.84
C LYS A 119 24.53 -3.57 -5.76
N LYS A 120 24.03 -3.85 -6.97
CA LYS A 120 24.72 -4.74 -7.91
C LYS A 120 25.78 -4.00 -8.72
N SER A 121 25.45 -2.84 -9.28
CA SER A 121 26.42 -2.09 -10.10
C SER A 121 27.40 -1.26 -9.27
N GLN A 122 27.05 -0.91 -8.02
CA GLN A 122 27.75 0.08 -7.20
C GLN A 122 27.80 1.48 -7.85
N GLU A 123 26.88 1.75 -8.77
CA GLU A 123 26.75 3.03 -9.47
C GLU A 123 25.37 3.67 -9.19
N PRO A 124 25.24 5.00 -9.28
CA PRO A 124 23.94 5.65 -9.28
C PRO A 124 23.11 5.19 -10.49
N LEU A 125 21.79 5.09 -10.31
CA LEU A 125 20.90 4.84 -11.43
C LEU A 125 20.91 6.02 -12.41
N LYS A 126 21.00 5.70 -13.70
CA LYS A 126 20.84 6.67 -14.78
C LYS A 126 19.36 7.03 -14.95
N PRO A 127 19.03 8.23 -15.48
CA PRO A 127 17.64 8.65 -15.68
C PRO A 127 16.79 7.63 -16.45
N ALA A 128 17.32 7.03 -17.53
CA ALA A 128 16.62 6.02 -18.31
C ALA A 128 16.29 4.75 -17.51
N GLU A 129 17.15 4.35 -16.57
CA GLU A 129 16.90 3.19 -15.71
C GLU A 129 15.76 3.47 -14.72
N ILE A 130 15.72 4.69 -14.18
CA ILE A 130 14.62 5.14 -13.31
C ILE A 130 13.30 5.14 -14.09
N THR A 131 13.30 5.68 -15.31
CA THR A 131 12.12 5.67 -16.20
C THR A 131 11.63 4.26 -16.48
N ASN A 132 12.52 3.33 -16.85
CA ASN A 132 12.13 1.94 -17.10
C ASN A 132 11.54 1.25 -15.85
N LEU A 133 12.08 1.54 -14.66
CA LEU A 133 11.54 1.01 -13.41
C LEU A 133 10.16 1.61 -13.11
N LEU A 134 9.98 2.90 -13.36
CA LEU A 134 8.71 3.61 -13.20
C LEU A 134 7.65 3.07 -14.16
N GLU A 135 7.99 2.86 -15.43
CA GLU A 135 7.12 2.23 -16.43
C GLU A 135 6.76 0.79 -16.05
N GLY A 136 7.69 0.03 -15.47
CA GLY A 136 7.39 -1.32 -14.94
C GLY A 136 6.37 -1.30 -13.79
N LEU A 137 6.44 -0.30 -12.92
CA LEU A 137 5.53 -0.10 -11.80
C LEU A 137 4.12 0.32 -12.28
N ILE A 138 4.07 1.39 -13.06
CA ILE A 138 2.85 2.05 -13.48
C ILE A 138 2.18 1.28 -14.61
N GLY A 139 2.97 0.83 -15.59
CA GLY A 139 2.51 0.41 -16.90
C GLY A 139 2.43 1.59 -17.87
N GLU A 140 1.79 1.37 -19.01
CA GLU A 140 1.73 2.33 -20.12
C GLU A 140 0.98 3.63 -19.78
N HIS A 141 0.01 3.57 -18.86
CA HIS A 141 -0.85 4.71 -18.52
C HIS A 141 -0.93 4.92 -17.01
N ALA A 142 -0.47 6.09 -16.55
CA ALA A 142 -0.57 6.51 -15.16
C ALA A 142 -1.99 6.45 -14.63
N ASP A 143 -3.00 6.83 -15.43
CA ASP A 143 -4.41 6.77 -15.03
C ASP A 143 -4.89 5.36 -14.68
N THR A 144 -4.47 4.35 -15.46
CA THR A 144 -4.84 2.97 -15.19
C THR A 144 -4.26 2.51 -13.87
N PHE A 145 -3.01 2.87 -13.57
CA PHE A 145 -2.39 2.57 -12.29
C PHE A 145 -3.07 3.31 -11.14
N LEU A 146 -3.26 4.62 -11.26
CA LEU A 146 -3.87 5.44 -10.20
C LEU A 146 -5.28 4.96 -9.88
N ASN A 147 -6.11 4.70 -10.90
CA ASN A 147 -7.46 4.17 -10.70
C ASN A 147 -7.48 2.76 -10.11
N TRP A 148 -6.47 1.94 -10.41
CA TRP A 148 -6.31 0.64 -9.75
C TRP A 148 -5.94 0.80 -8.26
N ILE A 149 -5.14 1.80 -7.90
CA ILE A 149 -4.83 2.09 -6.50
C ILE A 149 -6.06 2.64 -5.78
N ASN A 150 -6.55 3.79 -6.25
CA ASN A 150 -7.64 4.56 -5.69
C ASN A 150 -8.38 5.24 -6.83
N ASN A 151 -9.63 4.86 -7.06
CA ASN A 151 -10.51 5.50 -8.03
C ASN A 151 -11.50 6.40 -7.27
N PRO A 152 -11.30 7.74 -7.28
CA PRO A 152 -12.17 8.66 -6.55
C PRO A 152 -13.64 8.62 -7.01
N SER A 153 -13.90 8.13 -8.22
CA SER A 153 -15.25 8.00 -8.77
C SER A 153 -15.88 6.64 -8.53
N ALA A 154 -15.08 5.58 -8.26
CA ALA A 154 -15.60 4.21 -8.12
C ALA A 154 -14.60 3.24 -7.44
N ASN A 155 -14.45 3.33 -6.13
CA ASN A 155 -13.74 2.30 -5.32
C ASN A 155 -14.66 1.12 -5.01
N THR A 156 -14.88 0.24 -5.99
CA THR A 156 -15.69 -0.98 -5.80
C THR A 156 -14.81 -2.15 -5.38
N TYR A 157 -15.14 -2.81 -4.27
CA TYR A 157 -14.48 -4.06 -3.86
C TYR A 157 -14.76 -5.20 -4.88
N PRO A 158 -13.77 -6.03 -5.26
CA PRO A 158 -12.34 -6.01 -4.92
C PRO A 158 -11.46 -5.40 -6.03
N ASN A 159 -11.91 -4.34 -6.71
CA ASN A 159 -11.28 -3.85 -7.94
C ASN A 159 -10.17 -2.82 -7.71
N THR A 160 -10.19 -2.11 -6.58
CA THR A 160 -9.14 -1.13 -6.23
C THR A 160 -8.37 -1.53 -4.98
N VAL A 161 -7.10 -1.14 -4.89
CA VAL A 161 -6.26 -1.43 -3.72
C VAL A 161 -6.89 -0.85 -2.46
N VAL A 162 -7.34 0.41 -2.48
CA VAL A 162 -8.02 1.04 -1.33
C VAL A 162 -9.23 0.23 -0.89
N SER A 163 -10.12 -0.17 -1.83
CA SER A 163 -11.33 -0.92 -1.47
C SER A 163 -11.04 -2.27 -0.82
N ILE A 164 -9.99 -2.98 -1.27
CA ILE A 164 -9.56 -4.25 -0.69
C ILE A 164 -9.03 -4.03 0.72
N VAL A 165 -8.14 -3.06 0.90
CA VAL A 165 -7.47 -2.78 2.18
C VAL A 165 -8.47 -2.29 3.23
N GLU A 166 -9.39 -1.40 2.87
CA GLU A 166 -10.49 -0.95 3.74
C GLU A 166 -11.39 -2.11 4.16
N THR A 167 -11.82 -2.93 3.19
CA THR A 167 -12.71 -4.07 3.47
C THR A 167 -12.06 -5.08 4.40
N ILE A 168 -10.76 -5.33 4.23
CA ILE A 168 -9.99 -6.22 5.11
C ILE A 168 -9.85 -5.64 6.50
N ARG A 169 -9.43 -4.36 6.62
CA ARG A 169 -9.33 -3.66 7.91
C ARG A 169 -10.65 -3.74 8.68
N ASP A 170 -11.75 -3.36 8.03
CA ASP A 170 -13.07 -3.32 8.65
C ASP A 170 -13.60 -4.71 8.99
N SER A 171 -13.18 -5.74 8.26
CA SER A 171 -13.56 -7.12 8.56
C SER A 171 -12.75 -7.72 9.72
N ILE A 172 -11.46 -7.39 9.84
CA ILE A 172 -10.66 -7.73 11.02
C ILE A 172 -11.24 -7.02 12.24
N ALA A 173 -11.48 -5.70 12.15
CA ALA A 173 -12.06 -4.94 13.25
C ALA A 173 -13.39 -5.51 13.73
N ARG A 174 -14.29 -5.90 12.82
CA ARG A 174 -15.56 -6.55 13.17
C ARG A 174 -15.37 -7.95 13.76
N GLN A 175 -14.54 -8.80 13.16
CA GLN A 175 -14.30 -10.17 13.65
C GLN A 175 -13.76 -10.18 15.08
N TYR A 176 -12.88 -9.23 15.39
CA TYR A 176 -12.25 -9.11 16.70
C TYR A 176 -12.93 -8.06 17.58
N VAL A 177 -14.06 -7.47 17.20
CA VAL A 177 -14.78 -6.46 18.01
C VAL A 177 -13.83 -5.34 18.50
N ILE A 178 -13.04 -4.78 17.58
CA ILE A 178 -12.10 -3.69 17.84
C ILE A 178 -12.85 -2.37 17.71
N THR A 179 -12.73 -1.51 18.72
CA THR A 179 -13.37 -0.20 18.76
C THR A 179 -12.46 0.89 18.19
N PRO A 180 -13.01 2.02 17.72
CA PRO A 180 -12.19 3.16 17.26
C PRO A 180 -11.22 3.69 18.32
N ASP A 181 -11.61 3.69 19.60
CA ASP A 181 -10.76 4.19 20.69
C ASP A 181 -9.50 3.33 20.89
N GLU A 182 -9.58 2.01 20.66
CA GLU A 182 -8.42 1.10 20.69
C GLU A 182 -7.44 1.36 19.54
N ILE A 183 -7.89 1.95 18.44
CA ILE A 183 -7.05 2.28 17.28
C ILE A 183 -6.34 3.63 17.48
N ILE A 184 -7.01 4.58 18.13
CA ILE A 184 -6.51 5.94 18.34
C ILE A 184 -5.56 6.02 19.54
N ASN A 185 -5.86 5.28 20.61
CA ASN A 185 -5.13 5.35 21.89
C ASN A 185 -4.15 4.19 22.11
N SER A 186 -3.75 3.46 21.06
CA SER A 186 -2.72 2.44 21.18
C SER A 186 -1.37 3.10 21.47
N GLU A 187 -0.91 3.02 22.72
CA GLU A 187 0.44 3.44 23.16
C GLU A 187 1.54 2.49 22.67
#